data_AF-A0A916CIS5-F1
#
_entry.id   AF-A0A916CIS5-F1
#
_cell.length_a   1.000
_cell.length_b   1.000
_cell.length_c   1.000
_cell.angle_alpha   90.00
_cell.angle_beta   90.00
_cell.angle_gamma   90.00
#
_symmetry.space_group_name_H-M   'P 1'
#
loop_
_entity.id
_entity.type
_entity.pdbx_description
1 polymer ?
#
loop_
_entity_poly.entity_id
_entity_poly.type
_entity_poly.pdbx_seq_one_letter_code
_entity_poly.pdbx_strand_id
1 'polypeptide(L)'
;MHALHLARLTAALAIALGLSAHAQQKPAQDPTHATPPEVTYQGASSPLAVQPMYQSTNPKAPPMTVAEFEEGRRTYFERCAGCHGVLRKGA
;
A
#
# COMPACT_ATOMS: atom_id res chain seq x y z
N MET A 1 -54.51 -16.93 22.88
CA MET A 1 -53.97 -16.25 21.68
C MET A 1 -52.69 -15.45 21.98
N HIS A 2 -52.55 -14.78 23.13
CA HIS A 2 -51.34 -14.02 23.50
C HIS A 2 -50.05 -14.85 23.68
N ALA A 3 -50.13 -16.09 24.17
CA ALA A 3 -48.96 -16.95 24.37
C ALA A 3 -48.29 -17.42 23.04
N LEU A 4 -49.08 -17.48 21.96
CA LEU A 4 -48.58 -17.90 20.63
C LEU A 4 -47.85 -16.77 19.89
N HIS A 5 -48.12 -15.51 20.24
CA HIS A 5 -47.42 -14.35 19.71
C HIS A 5 -46.06 -14.12 20.41
N LEU A 6 -45.98 -14.38 21.72
CA LEU A 6 -44.71 -14.29 22.47
C LEU A 6 -43.67 -15.31 21.99
N ALA A 7 -44.08 -16.56 21.71
CA ALA A 7 -43.19 -17.61 21.20
C ALA A 7 -42.68 -17.35 19.77
N ARG A 8 -43.43 -16.61 18.95
CA ARG A 8 -43.03 -16.22 17.59
C ARG A 8 -42.04 -15.04 17.59
N LEU A 9 -42.15 -14.15 18.57
CA LEU A 9 -41.24 -13.01 18.74
C LEU A 9 -39.85 -13.44 19.24
N THR A 10 -39.74 -14.48 20.06
CA THR A 10 -38.46 -15.00 20.55
C THR A 10 -37.70 -15.82 19.49
N ALA A 11 -38.41 -16.56 18.64
CA ALA A 11 -37.79 -17.32 17.55
C ALA A 11 -37.22 -16.42 16.42
N ALA A 12 -37.85 -15.27 16.16
CA ALA A 12 -37.37 -14.31 15.14
C ALA A 12 -36.08 -13.58 15.56
N LEU A 13 -35.87 -13.35 16.87
CA LEU A 13 -34.69 -12.65 17.38
C LEU A 13 -33.42 -13.52 17.33
N ALA A 14 -33.55 -14.84 17.45
CA ALA A 14 -32.41 -15.77 17.39
C ALA A 14 -31.83 -15.94 15.98
N ILE A 15 -32.62 -15.71 14.92
CA ILE A 15 -32.16 -15.83 13.53
C ILE A 15 -31.39 -14.57 13.08
N ALA A 16 -31.71 -13.40 13.64
CA ALA A 16 -31.03 -12.14 13.29
C ALA A 16 -29.59 -12.03 13.83
N LEU A 17 -29.25 -12.73 14.91
CA LEU A 17 -27.89 -12.70 15.50
C LEU A 17 -26.90 -13.68 14.83
N GLY A 18 -27.37 -14.63 14.02
CA GLY A 18 -26.50 -15.61 13.36
C GLY A 18 -25.84 -15.13 12.06
N LEU A 19 -26.29 -14.00 11.50
CA LEU A 19 -25.89 -13.53 10.17
C LEU A 19 -24.70 -12.55 10.16
N SER A 20 -24.04 -12.35 11.30
CA SER A 20 -22.89 -11.43 11.41
C SER A 20 -21.53 -12.12 11.42
N ALA A 21 -21.49 -13.46 11.44
CA ALA A 21 -20.24 -14.23 11.54
C ALA A 21 -19.55 -14.53 10.18
N HIS A 22 -20.08 -14.03 9.06
CA HIS A 22 -19.51 -14.21 7.72
C HIS A 22 -19.12 -12.89 7.04
N ALA A 23 -18.96 -11.81 7.80
CA ALA A 23 -18.19 -10.65 7.34
C ALA A 23 -16.73 -11.10 7.21
N GLN A 24 -16.44 -11.66 6.04
CA GLN A 24 -15.16 -12.18 5.59
C GLN A 24 -14.01 -11.34 6.14
N GLN A 25 -13.11 -12.01 6.85
CA GLN A 25 -11.74 -11.58 7.06
C GLN A 25 -11.26 -10.84 5.82
N LYS A 26 -11.04 -9.52 5.97
CA LYS A 26 -10.15 -8.80 5.08
C LYS A 26 -8.80 -9.49 5.28
N PRO A 27 -8.26 -10.24 4.31
CA PRO A 27 -6.95 -10.82 4.50
C PRO A 27 -6.02 -9.62 4.64
N ALA A 28 -5.40 -9.48 5.80
CA ALA A 28 -4.15 -8.76 5.87
C ALA A 28 -3.27 -9.39 4.79
N GLN A 29 -2.74 -8.57 3.88
CA GLN A 29 -1.81 -9.00 2.85
C GLN A 29 -0.57 -9.54 3.55
N ASP A 30 -0.57 -10.83 3.85
CA ASP A 30 0.62 -11.60 4.15
C ASP A 30 1.44 -11.64 2.85
N PRO A 31 2.69 -11.15 2.85
CA PRO A 31 3.56 -11.18 1.67
C PRO A 31 3.83 -12.60 1.14
N THR A 32 3.34 -13.65 1.83
CA THR A 32 3.46 -15.05 1.42
C THR A 32 2.27 -15.61 0.61
N HIS A 33 1.21 -14.84 0.36
CA HIS A 33 0.05 -15.28 -0.42
C HIS A 33 0.15 -15.02 -1.94
N ALA A 34 1.33 -15.23 -2.53
CA ALA A 34 1.45 -15.26 -3.99
C ALA A 34 1.07 -16.67 -4.51
N THR A 35 0.20 -16.73 -5.52
CA THR A 35 -0.07 -18.00 -6.21
C THR A 35 1.17 -18.48 -6.98
N PRO A 36 1.33 -19.78 -7.28
CA PRO A 36 2.46 -20.26 -8.09
C PRO A 36 2.71 -19.48 -9.40
N PRO A 37 1.69 -19.11 -10.21
CA PRO A 37 1.92 -18.26 -11.38
C PRO A 37 2.36 -16.84 -11.00
N GLU A 38 1.90 -16.28 -9.89
CA GLU A 38 2.30 -14.95 -9.42
C GLU A 38 3.75 -14.91 -8.91
N VAL A 39 4.19 -15.95 -8.21
CA VAL A 39 5.60 -16.12 -7.83
C VAL A 39 6.48 -16.21 -9.08
N THR A 40 6.04 -16.93 -10.10
CA THR A 40 6.80 -17.04 -11.36
C THR A 40 6.85 -15.69 -12.11
N TYR A 41 5.75 -14.93 -12.07
CA TYR A 41 5.66 -13.63 -12.73
C TYR A 41 6.49 -12.54 -12.02
N GLN A 42 6.47 -12.51 -10.68
CA GLN A 42 7.15 -11.49 -9.87
C GLN A 42 8.56 -11.90 -9.41
N GLY A 43 8.92 -13.18 -9.54
CA GLY A 43 10.19 -13.72 -9.06
C GLY A 43 11.40 -13.36 -9.92
N ALA A 44 11.20 -12.73 -11.07
CA ALA A 44 12.30 -12.21 -11.87
C ALA A 44 13.04 -11.10 -11.10
N SER A 45 14.38 -11.20 -11.06
CA SER A 45 15.20 -10.15 -10.45
C SER A 45 14.97 -8.81 -11.15
N SER A 46 14.79 -7.74 -10.38
CA SER A 46 14.66 -6.40 -10.93
C SER A 46 15.87 -6.04 -11.80
N PRO A 47 15.68 -5.42 -12.98
CA PRO A 47 16.80 -4.90 -13.78
C PRO A 47 17.61 -3.82 -13.06
N LEU A 48 17.09 -3.28 -11.95
CA LEU A 48 17.77 -2.31 -11.11
C LEU A 48 18.65 -2.95 -10.03
N ALA A 49 18.63 -4.27 -9.86
CA ALA A 49 19.33 -4.97 -8.77
C ALA A 49 20.85 -4.75 -8.76
N VAL A 50 21.45 -4.45 -9.92
CA VAL A 50 22.89 -4.20 -10.09
C VAL A 50 23.23 -2.73 -10.29
N GLN A 51 22.24 -1.83 -10.28
CA GLN A 51 22.47 -0.42 -10.50
C GLN A 51 22.96 0.26 -9.22
N PRO A 52 23.87 1.25 -9.33
CA PRO A 52 24.25 2.05 -8.16
C PRO A 52 23.04 2.86 -7.68
N MET A 53 22.70 2.73 -6.40
CA MET A 53 21.55 3.39 -5.80
C MET A 53 21.95 4.62 -4.98
N TYR A 54 21.23 5.73 -5.16
CA TYR A 54 21.43 6.93 -4.37
C TYR A 54 20.91 6.72 -2.93
N GLN A 55 21.72 7.07 -1.95
CA GLN A 55 21.38 6.92 -0.53
C GLN A 55 20.72 8.21 -0.01
N SER A 56 19.39 8.19 0.05
CA SER A 56 18.61 9.28 0.64
C SER A 56 18.63 9.19 2.16
N THR A 57 18.83 10.32 2.84
CA THR A 57 18.65 10.45 4.30
C THR A 57 17.17 10.57 4.70
N ASN A 58 16.27 10.89 3.76
CA ASN A 58 14.84 10.89 3.99
C ASN A 58 14.29 9.46 3.80
N PRO A 59 13.78 8.80 4.86
CA PRO A 59 13.27 7.43 4.78
C PRO A 59 11.97 7.31 3.98
N LYS A 60 11.29 8.42 3.68
CA LYS A 60 10.09 8.46 2.82
C LYS A 60 10.41 8.71 1.34
N ALA A 61 11.68 8.98 1.00
CA ALA A 61 12.05 9.19 -0.38
C ALA A 61 11.96 7.86 -1.15
N PRO A 62 11.39 7.85 -2.37
CA PRO A 62 11.44 6.66 -3.20
C PRO A 62 12.89 6.32 -3.56
N PRO A 63 13.23 5.02 -3.67
CA PRO A 63 14.55 4.61 -4.12
C PRO A 63 14.76 5.05 -5.58
N MET A 64 15.95 5.54 -5.87
CA MET A 64 16.36 5.94 -7.22
C MET A 64 17.81 5.57 -7.46
N THR A 65 18.13 5.26 -8.72
CA THR A 65 19.51 5.07 -9.15
C THR A 65 20.29 6.38 -9.03
N VAL A 66 21.61 6.28 -8.98
CA VAL A 66 22.47 7.47 -9.03
C VAL A 66 22.22 8.27 -10.31
N ALA A 67 22.04 7.60 -11.46
CA ALA A 67 21.79 8.26 -12.73
C ALA A 67 20.51 9.13 -12.71
N GLU A 68 19.40 8.58 -12.20
CA GLU A 68 18.13 9.31 -12.04
C GLU A 68 18.27 10.48 -11.07
N PHE A 69 18.96 10.29 -9.94
CA PHE A 69 19.21 11.37 -8.99
C PHE A 69 20.01 12.51 -9.62
N GLU A 70 21.04 12.18 -10.41
CA GLU A 70 21.89 13.16 -11.07
C GLU A 70 21.14 13.96 -12.14
N GLU A 71 20.30 13.31 -12.93
CA GLU A 71 19.44 13.97 -13.91
C GLU A 71 18.44 14.92 -13.22
N GLY A 72 17.78 14.44 -12.17
CA GLY A 72 16.86 15.26 -11.37
C GLY A 72 17.56 16.43 -10.69
N ARG A 73 18.78 16.21 -10.15
CA ARG A 73 19.61 17.25 -9.54
C ARG A 73 19.99 18.33 -10.54
N ARG A 74 20.46 17.92 -11.73
CA ARG A 74 20.78 18.85 -12.83
C ARG A 74 19.56 19.69 -13.19
N THR A 75 18.43 19.04 -13.46
CA THR A 75 17.17 19.72 -13.81
C THR A 75 16.75 20.70 -12.73
N TYR A 76 16.85 20.33 -11.45
CA TYR A 76 16.53 21.19 -10.33
C TYR A 76 17.36 22.48 -10.35
N PHE A 77 18.68 22.38 -10.54
CA PHE A 77 19.55 23.56 -10.58
C PHE A 77 19.36 24.41 -11.84
N GLU A 78 19.10 23.79 -12.98
CA GLU A 78 18.90 24.51 -14.25
C GLU A 78 17.54 25.22 -14.32
N ARG A 79 16.48 24.65 -13.73
CA ARG A 79 15.09 25.08 -13.98
C ARG A 79 14.28 25.43 -12.75
N CYS A 80 14.67 25.00 -11.54
CA CYS A 80 13.85 25.16 -10.33
C CYS A 80 14.50 26.06 -9.27
N ALA A 81 15.82 25.97 -9.12
CA ALA A 81 16.56 26.63 -8.05
C ALA A 81 16.51 28.17 -8.15
N GLY A 82 16.20 28.72 -9.33
CA GLY A 82 15.98 30.17 -9.49
C GLY A 82 14.87 30.72 -8.60
N CYS A 83 13.78 29.97 -8.40
CA CYS A 83 12.67 30.37 -7.53
C CYS A 83 12.69 29.66 -6.16
N HIS A 84 13.10 28.39 -6.10
CA HIS A 84 13.04 27.57 -4.87
C HIS A 84 14.35 27.51 -4.07
N GLY A 85 15.41 28.17 -4.56
CA GLY A 85 16.71 28.26 -3.91
C GLY A 85 17.54 26.97 -3.95
N VAL A 86 18.86 27.10 -3.90
CA VAL A 86 19.81 25.97 -4.03
C VAL A 86 19.72 24.94 -2.90
N LEU A 87 19.24 25.35 -1.73
CA LEU A 87 19.01 24.48 -0.57
C LEU A 87 17.58 23.96 -0.47
N ARG A 88 16.71 24.28 -1.44
CA ARG A 88 15.30 23.87 -1.45
C ARG A 88 14.53 24.37 -0.21
N LYS A 89 14.89 25.55 0.27
CA LYS A 89 14.23 26.27 1.38
C LYS A 89 13.47 27.53 0.90
N GLY A 90 13.40 27.75 -0.42
CA GLY A 90 12.90 28.99 -1.02
C GLY A 90 11.42 28.95 -1.38
N ALA A 91 10.79 30.10 -1.09
CA ALA A 91 9.42 30.57 -1.33
C ALA A 91 8.27 29.65 -0.88
#